data_AF-A0A212FLW1-F1
#
_entry.id   AF-A0A212FLW1-F1
#
_cell.length_a   1.000
_cell.length_b   1.000
_cell.length_c   1.000
_cell.angle_alpha   90.00
_cell.angle_beta   90.00
_cell.angle_gamma   90.00
#
_symmetry.space_group_name_H-M   'P 1'
#
loop_
_entity.id
_entity.type
_entity.pdbx_description
1 polymer ?
#
loop_
_entity_poly.entity_id
_entity_poly.type
_entity_poly.pdbx_seq_one_letter_code
_entity_poly.pdbx_strand_id
1 'polypeptide(L)' 'MFKVYFFDIVRRQCMPMFYSGCGGNENRFTTKTSCLIHCGRMRSI' A
#
# COMPACT_ATOMS: atom_id res chain seq x y z
N MET A 1 16.66 -4.35 -1.70
CA MET A 1 15.44 -3.58 -2.05
C MET A 1 14.32 -4.56 -2.37
N PHE A 2 13.20 -4.46 -1.66
CA PHE A 2 12.02 -5.32 -1.83
C PHE A 2 10.90 -4.53 -2.50
N LYS A 3 10.28 -5.11 -3.54
CA LYS A 3 9.08 -4.53 -4.17
C LYS A 3 7.88 -4.74 -3.24
N VAL A 4 7.29 -3.64 -2.81
CA VAL A 4 6.10 -3.61 -1.95
C VAL A 4 5.10 -2.58 -2.51
N TYR A 5 3.92 -2.49 -1.91
CA TYR A 5 2.86 -1.57 -2.27
C TYR A 5 2.54 -0.66 -1.08
N PHE A 6 2.27 0.61 -1.35
CA PHE A 6 1.72 1.55 -0.38
C PHE A 6 0.43 2.16 -0.93
N PHE A 7 -0.47 2.57 -0.04
CA PHE A 7 -1.67 3.28 -0.42
C PHE A 7 -1.38 4.78 -0.55
N ASP A 8 -1.57 5.30 -1.75
CA ASP A 8 -1.54 6.73 -2.04
C ASP A 8 -2.94 7.31 -1.83
N ILE A 9 -3.10 8.11 -0.77
CA ILE A 9 -4.38 8.72 -0.40
C ILE A 9 -4.86 9.78 -1.39
N VAL A 10 -3.95 10.43 -2.11
CA VAL A 10 -4.27 11.48 -3.08
C VAL A 10 -4.87 10.84 -4.33
N ARG A 11 -4.24 9.76 -4.80
CA ARG A 11 -4.72 8.98 -5.96
C ARG A 11 -5.81 7.97 -5.61
N ARG A 12 -6.01 7.71 -4.30
CA ARG A 12 -6.84 6.64 -3.74
C ARG A 12 -6.52 5.28 -4.35
N GLN A 13 -5.23 4.98 -4.51
CA GLN A 13 -4.74 3.79 -5.21
C GLN A 13 -3.53 3.18 -4.51
N CYS A 14 -3.36 1.87 -4.67
CA CYS A 14 -2.17 1.16 -4.22
C CYS A 14 -1.07 1.20 -5.30
N MET A 15 0.04 1.86 -4.98
CA MET A 15 1.18 2.11 -5.87
C MET A 15 2.40 1.29 -5.44
N PRO A 16 3.24 0.82 -6.38
CA PRO A 16 4.47 0.10 -6.04
C PRO A 16 5.55 1.05 -5.48
N MET A 17 6.37 0.56 -4.55
CA MET A 17 7.57 1.23 -4.06
C MET A 17 8.69 0.22 -3.77
N PHE A 18 9.93 0.71 -3.64
CA PHE A 18 11.07 -0.10 -3.20
C PHE A 18 11.36 0.16 -1.73
N TYR A 19 11.30 -0.89 -0.92
CA TYR A 19 11.64 -0.87 0.49
C TYR A 19 13.08 -1.34 0.71
N SER A 20 13.85 -0.62 1.52
CA SER A 20 15.26 -0.95 1.81
C SER A 20 15.41 -2.30 2.51
N GLY A 21 14.46 -2.66 3.39
CA GLY A 21 14.48 -3.89 4.18
C GLY A 21 14.34 -3.64 5.70
N CYS A 22 14.62 -2.42 6.17
CA CYS A 22 14.46 -2.03 7.57
C CYS A 22 13.79 -0.65 7.73
N GLY A 23 13.12 -0.43 8.86
CA GLY A 23 12.40 0.81 9.18
C GLY A 23 11.04 0.96 8.48
N GLY A 24 10.64 2.22 8.25
CA GLY A 24 9.37 2.58 7.61
C GLY A 24 8.16 2.55 8.54
N ASN A 25 6.97 2.56 7.96
CA ASN A 25 5.68 2.60 8.66
C ASN A 25 4.75 1.45 8.19
N GLU A 26 3.53 1.41 8.71
CA GLU A 26 2.54 0.37 8.42
C GLU A 26 1.90 0.48 7.02
N ASN A 27 2.12 1.58 6.28
CA ASN A 27 1.62 1.73 4.91
C ASN A 27 2.51 0.97 3.91
N ARG A 28 2.67 -0.33 4.14
CA ARG A 28 3.54 -1.22 3.38
C ARG A 28 2.94 -2.62 3.28
N PHE A 29 2.69 -3.05 2.07
CA PHE A 29 1.99 -4.29 1.76
C PHE A 29 2.78 -5.11 0.75
N THR A 30 2.83 -6.43 0.92
CA THR A 30 3.54 -7.34 -0.01
C THR A 30 2.82 -7.48 -1.36
N THR A 31 1.51 -7.24 -1.41
CA THR A 31 0.70 -7.33 -2.63
C THR A 31 -0.19 -6.11 -2.81
N LYS A 32 -0.54 -5.80 -4.07
CA LYS A 32 -1.51 -4.74 -4.39
C LYS A 32 -2.88 -5.06 -3.78
N THR A 33 -3.28 -6.32 -3.79
CA THR A 33 -4.56 -6.80 -3.26
C THR A 33 -4.67 -6.58 -1.76
N SER A 34 -3.65 -6.93 -0.96
CA SER A 34 -3.69 -6.67 0.48
C SER A 34 -3.78 -5.18 0.77
N CYS A 35 -3.00 -4.35 0.07
CA CYS A 35 -3.13 -2.90 0.17
C CYS A 35 -4.56 -2.40 -0.13
N LEU A 36 -5.21 -2.90 -1.19
CA LEU A 36 -6.58 -2.51 -1.54
C LEU A 36 -7.63 -3.02 -0.55
N ILE A 37 -7.43 -4.21 0.04
CA ILE A 37 -8.32 -4.73 1.09
C ILE A 37 -8.24 -3.85 2.33
N HIS A 38 -7.03 -3.45 2.74
CA HIS A 38 -6.80 -2.65 3.94
C HIS A 38 -7.21 -1.18 3.76
N CYS A 39 -6.83 -0.56 2.64
CA CYS A 39 -6.95 0.88 2.44
C CYS A 39 -7.89 1.30 1.30
N GLY A 40 -8.17 0.39 0.36
CA GLY A 40 -8.97 0.66 -0.84
C GLY A 40 -10.48 0.69 -0.62
N ARG A 41 -10.97 0.45 0.60
CA ARG A 41 -12.40 0.58 0.91
C ARG A 41 -12.79 2.05 1.08
N MET A 42 -13.26 2.64 -0.01
CA MET A 42 -14.42 3.55 0.03
C MET A 42 -15.67 2.71 -0.23
N ARG A 43 -16.24 2.07 0.80
CA ARG A 43 -17.65 1.64 0.68
C ARG A 43 -18.50 2.82 1.13
N SER A 44 -18.93 3.62 0.15
CA SER A 44 -20.29 4.17 0.18
C SER A 44 -21.23 2.98 0.30
N ILE A 45 -21.79 2.78 1.49
CA ILE A 45 -23.14 2.26 1.65
C ILE A 45 -23.95 3.38 2.28
#